data_AF-A0A1H3HFR2-F1
#
_entry.id   AF-A0A1H3HFR2-F1
#
_cell.length_a   1.000
_cell.length_b   1.000
_cell.length_c   1.000
_cell.angle_alpha   90.00
_cell.angle_beta   90.00
_cell.angle_gamma   90.00
#
_symmetry.space_group_name_H-M   'P 1'
#
loop_
_entity.id
_entity.type
_entity.pdbx_description
1 polymer ?
#
loop_
_entity_poly.entity_id
_entity_poly.type
_entity_poly.pdbx_seq_one_letter_code
_entity_poly.pdbx_strand_id
1 'polypeptide(L)' 'MIDDIFAFVFDIVLEFVPTVVWKLLLFVIGIVMTAVGVTLLDNSPQTGSALIVVGVVLLVGLLVSLVR' A
#
# COMPACT_ATOMS: atom_id res chain seq x y z
N MET A 1 -3.53 -23.98 -10.69
CA MET A 1 -4.34 -24.74 -9.72
C MET A 1 -4.22 -24.18 -8.30
N ILE A 2 -3.03 -24.11 -7.68
CA ILE A 2 -2.90 -23.47 -6.35
C ILE A 2 -3.11 -21.95 -6.43
N ASP A 3 -2.60 -21.29 -7.46
CA ASP A 3 -2.80 -19.86 -7.74
C ASP A 3 -4.29 -19.48 -7.92
N ASP A 4 -5.07 -20.35 -8.56
CA ASP A 4 -6.51 -20.15 -8.75
C ASP A 4 -7.28 -20.22 -7.43
N ILE A 5 -6.88 -21.13 -6.54
CA ILE A 5 -7.46 -21.27 -5.19
C ILE A 5 -7.09 -20.04 -4.35
N PHE A 6 -5.84 -19.57 -4.42
CA PHE A 6 -5.42 -18.35 -3.73
C PHE A 6 -6.17 -17.13 -4.25
N ALA A 7 -6.34 -16.98 -5.56
CA ALA A 7 -7.11 -15.89 -6.15
C ALA A 7 -8.56 -15.90 -5.66
N PHE A 8 -9.22 -17.07 -5.66
CA PHE A 8 -10.60 -17.22 -5.19
C PHE A 8 -10.75 -16.91 -3.70
N VAL A 9 -9.83 -17.38 -2.87
CA VAL A 9 -9.83 -17.08 -1.43
C VAL A 9 -9.57 -15.60 -1.18
N PHE A 10 -8.65 -14.99 -1.94
CA PHE A 10 -8.37 -13.56 -1.83
C PHE A 10 -9.61 -12.75 -2.21
N ASP A 11 -10.27 -13.09 -3.32
CA ASP A 11 -11.48 -12.40 -3.80
C ASP A 11 -12.62 -12.45 -2.77
N ILE A 12 -12.87 -13.63 -2.18
CA ILE A 12 -13.82 -13.79 -1.08
C ILE A 12 -13.42 -12.91 0.11
N VAL A 13 -12.16 -12.97 0.54
CA VAL A 13 -11.68 -12.16 1.68
C VAL A 13 -11.84 -10.68 1.37
N LEU A 14 -11.49 -10.22 0.17
CA LEU A 14 -11.63 -8.82 -0.25
C LEU A 14 -13.08 -8.35 -0.24
N GLU A 15 -14.02 -9.21 -0.64
CA GLU A 15 -15.46 -8.90 -0.66
C GLU A 15 -16.04 -8.74 0.76
N PHE A 16 -15.50 -9.46 1.75
CA PHE A 16 -15.92 -9.36 3.15
C PHE A 16 -15.19 -8.28 3.96
N VAL A 17 -14.12 -7.68 3.43
CA VAL A 17 -13.30 -6.72 4.17
C VAL A 17 -13.96 -5.33 4.18
N PRO A 18 -14.31 -4.79 5.35
CA PRO A 18 -14.88 -3.45 5.45
C PRO A 18 -13.94 -2.39 4.87
N THR A 19 -14.51 -1.35 4.27
CA THR A 19 -13.74 -0.24 3.65
C THR A 19 -12.74 0.42 4.60
N VAL A 20 -13.03 0.38 5.92
CA VAL A 20 -12.13 0.86 6.97
C VAL A 20 -10.84 0.05 7.05
N VAL A 21 -10.92 -1.27 6.90
CA VAL A 21 -9.75 -2.16 6.91
C VAL A 21 -8.90 -1.93 5.67
N TRP A 22 -9.51 -1.68 4.51
CA TRP A 22 -8.81 -1.27 3.30
C TRP A 22 -8.04 0.04 3.49
N LYS A 23 -8.66 1.04 4.11
CA LYS A 23 -7.98 2.30 4.46
C LYS A 23 -6.80 2.04 5.42
N LEU A 24 -6.97 1.18 6.42
CA LEU A 24 -5.88 0.84 7.33
C LEU A 24 -4.71 0.14 6.60
N LEU A 25 -5.01 -0.83 5.73
CA LEU A 25 -3.99 -1.54 4.95
C LEU A 25 -3.22 -0.59 4.03
N LEU A 26 -3.92 0.25 3.28
CA LEU A 26 -3.30 1.25 2.41
C LEU A 26 -2.42 2.23 3.20
N PHE A 27 -2.81 2.58 4.42
CA PHE A 27 -2.02 3.43 5.30
C PHE A 27 -0.71 2.74 5.73
N VAL A 28 -0.79 1.48 6.15
CA VAL A 28 0.40 0.68 6.51
C VAL A 28 1.32 0.52 5.31
N ILE A 29 0.78 0.21 4.13
CA ILE A 29 1.55 0.07 2.88
C ILE A 29 2.28 1.38 2.55
N GLY A 30 1.59 2.53 2.66
CA GLY A 30 2.19 3.84 2.41
C GLY A 30 3.38 4.15 3.34
N ILE A 31 3.25 3.83 4.64
CA ILE A 31 4.35 3.96 5.61
C ILE A 31 5.52 3.05 5.23
N VAL A 32 5.25 1.77 4.96
CA VAL A 32 6.29 0.79 4.63
C VAL A 32 7.01 1.18 3.34
N MET A 33 6.30 1.57 2.29
CA MET A 33 6.92 2.04 1.04
C MET A 33 7.80 3.26 1.26
N THR A 34 7.37 4.20 2.10
CA THR A 34 8.16 5.39 2.42
C THR A 34 9.43 5.01 3.19
N ALA A 35 9.32 4.16 4.22
CA ALA A 35 10.46 3.71 5.01
C ALA A 35 11.47 2.92 4.17
N VAL A 36 10.98 1.98 3.34
CA VAL A 36 11.81 1.21 2.41
C VAL A 36 12.42 2.11 1.33
N GLY A 37 11.69 3.10 0.84
CA GLY A 37 12.21 4.07 -0.10
C GLY A 37 13.38 4.88 0.49
N VAL A 38 13.26 5.28 1.76
CA VAL A 38 14.34 5.97 2.49
C VAL A 38 15.57 5.07 2.64
N THR A 39 15.41 3.79 2.98
CA THR A 39 16.57 2.89 3.10
C THR A 39 17.22 2.57 1.75
N LEU A 40 16.47 2.69 0.65
CA LEU A 40 17.02 2.53 -0.69
C LEU A 40 17.75 3.75 -1.24
N LEU A 41 17.66 4.93 -0.59
CA LEU A 41 18.31 6.14 -1.12
C LEU A 41 19.81 5.98 -1.30
N ASP A 42 20.48 5.25 -0.41
CA ASP A 42 21.94 5.05 -0.44
C ASP A 42 22.39 4.12 -1.58
N ASN A 43 21.56 3.15 -1.97
CA ASN A 43 21.92 2.13 -2.97
C ASN A 43 21.32 2.41 -4.35
N SER A 44 20.11 2.96 -4.41
CA SER A 44 19.42 3.34 -5.64
C SER A 44 18.56 4.58 -5.38
N PRO A 45 19.14 5.79 -5.55
CA PRO A 45 18.44 7.04 -5.29
C PRO A 45 17.17 7.20 -6.12
N GLN A 46 17.19 6.74 -7.38
CA GLN A 46 16.04 6.86 -8.29
C GLN A 46 14.90 5.92 -7.87
N THR A 47 15.19 4.68 -7.51
CA THR A 47 14.15 3.74 -7.03
C THR A 47 13.64 4.13 -5.64
N GLY A 48 14.54 4.52 -4.74
CA GLY A 48 14.20 4.96 -3.38
C GLY A 48 13.30 6.19 -3.38
N SER A 49 13.65 7.22 -4.15
CA SER A 49 12.82 8.43 -4.30
C SER A 49 11.47 8.13 -4.94
N ALA A 50 11.40 7.27 -5.96
CA ALA A 50 10.13 6.84 -6.54
C ALA A 50 9.24 6.13 -5.51
N LEU A 51 9.80 5.23 -4.69
CA LEU A 51 9.06 4.53 -3.64
C LEU A 51 8.52 5.50 -2.58
N ILE A 52 9.31 6.50 -2.19
CA ILE A 52 8.88 7.56 -1.27
C ILE A 52 7.70 8.33 -1.86
N VAL A 53 7.78 8.75 -3.13
CA VAL A 53 6.69 9.48 -3.78
C VAL A 53 5.41 8.64 -3.80
N VAL A 54 5.50 7.36 -4.17
CA VAL A 54 4.35 6.45 -4.15
C VAL A 54 3.77 6.30 -2.74
N GLY A 55 4.63 6.09 -1.74
CA GLY A 55 4.21 5.99 -0.34
C GLY A 55 3.50 7.24 0.16
N VAL A 56 4.05 8.43 -0.14
CA VAL A 56 3.45 9.72 0.22
C VAL A 56 2.12 9.95 -0.49
N VAL A 57 2.02 9.64 -1.79
CA VAL A 57 0.77 9.79 -2.54
C VAL A 57 -0.32 8.89 -1.95
N LEU A 58 0.01 7.65 -1.58
CA LEU A 58 -0.93 6.75 -0.91
C LEU A 58 -1.41 7.34 0.42
N LEU A 59 -0.50 7.86 1.25
CA LEU A 59 -0.85 8.46 2.53
C LEU A 59 -1.72 9.72 2.36
N VAL A 60 -1.34 10.62 1.45
CA VAL A 60 -2.11 11.84 1.16
C VAL A 60 -3.48 11.51 0.59
N GLY A 61 -3.56 10.57 -0.35
CA GLY A 61 -4.84 10.10 -0.90
C GLY A 61 -5.74 9.53 0.19
N LEU A 62 -5.16 8.85 1.18
CA LEU A 62 -5.89 8.32 2.32
C LEU A 62 -6.41 9.41 3.26
N LEU A 63 -5.58 10.41 3.54
CA LEU A 63 -5.97 11.60 4.30
C LEU A 63 -7.13 12.33 3.62
N VAL A 64 -7.06 12.53 2.29
CA VAL A 64 -8.16 13.13 1.51
C VAL A 64 -9.43 12.28 1.61
N SER A 65 -9.29 10.95 1.53
CA SER A 65 -10.41 10.02 1.69
C SER A 65 -10.98 9.96 3.11
N LEU A 66 -10.24 10.42 4.12
CA LEU A 66 -10.71 10.49 5.50
C LEU A 66 -11.50 11.79 5.76
N VAL A 67 -11.12 12.88 5.09
CA VAL A 67 -11.73 14.21 5.25
C VAL A 67 -13.01 14.37 4.39
N ARG A 68 -13.15 13.58 3.32
CA ARG A 68 -14.31 13.58 2.43
C ARG A 68 -15.30 12.48 2.77
#